data_AF-W6XQI4-F1
#
_entry.id   AF-W6XQI4-F1
#
_cell.length_a   1.000
_cell.length_b   1.000
_cell.length_c   1.000
_cell.angle_alpha   90.00
_cell.angle_beta   90.00
_cell.angle_gamma   90.00
#
_symmetry.space_group_name_H-M   'P 1'
#
loop_
_entity.id
_entity.type
_entity.pdbx_description
1 polymer ?
#
loop_
_entity_poly.entity_id
_entity_poly.type
_entity_poly.pdbx_seq_one_letter_code
_entity_poly.pdbx_strand_id
1 'polypeptide(L)'
;MIQYRVQAVKDLKVIFQHFDKYPLISQKQGDYLLFKNVLDLIENKEHLTMEGLRKILAVKASMNNGLSDVLKVAFPGIVPVNRDKIPISVSSINPY
;
A
#
# COMPACT_ATOMS: atom_id res chain seq x y z
N MET A 1 21.58 -11.00 -9.99
CA MET A 1 20.40 -11.06 -9.10
C MET A 1 19.16 -11.01 -9.97
N ILE A 2 18.29 -12.00 -9.89
CA ILE A 2 17.05 -12.08 -10.70
C ILE A 2 15.91 -11.47 -9.90
N GLN A 3 15.04 -10.69 -10.54
CA GLN A 3 13.92 -10.02 -9.88
C GLN A 3 12.63 -10.21 -10.70
N TYR A 4 11.52 -10.47 -10.00
CA TYR A 4 10.17 -10.43 -10.56
C TYR A 4 9.49 -9.14 -10.11
N ARG A 5 9.00 -8.33 -11.06
CA ARG A 5 8.37 -7.03 -10.80
C ARG A 5 7.10 -6.89 -11.63
N VAL A 6 6.03 -6.41 -11.00
CA VAL A 6 4.75 -6.08 -11.64
C VAL A 6 4.50 -4.59 -11.45
N GLN A 7 4.29 -3.85 -12.53
CA GLN A 7 4.17 -2.37 -12.51
C GLN A 7 2.94 -1.84 -13.25
N ALA A 8 2.49 -2.53 -14.31
CA ALA A 8 1.34 -2.08 -15.06
C ALA A 8 0.06 -2.18 -14.21
N VAL A 9 -0.75 -1.11 -14.21
CA VAL A 9 -2.02 -1.04 -13.47
C VAL A 9 -2.91 -2.25 -13.75
N LYS A 10 -3.04 -2.64 -15.02
CA LYS A 10 -3.82 -3.81 -15.44
C LYS A 10 -3.37 -5.12 -14.76
N ASP A 11 -2.06 -5.30 -14.58
CA ASP A 11 -1.48 -6.54 -14.05
C ASP A 11 -1.50 -6.51 -12.52
N LEU A 12 -1.37 -5.33 -11.91
CA LEU A 12 -1.57 -5.14 -10.47
C LEU A 12 -2.99 -5.50 -10.02
N LYS A 13 -4.01 -5.26 -10.85
CA LYS A 13 -5.38 -5.71 -10.55
C LYS A 13 -5.47 -7.22 -10.35
N VAL A 14 -4.71 -8.01 -11.13
CA VAL A 14 -4.66 -9.47 -10.98
C VAL A 14 -4.02 -9.85 -9.63
N ILE A 15 -2.94 -9.17 -9.26
CA ILE A 15 -2.28 -9.35 -7.96
C ILE A 15 -3.23 -9.03 -6.80
N PHE A 16 -4.02 -7.95 -6.92
CA PHE A 16 -4.95 -7.55 -5.87
C PHE A 16 -6.15 -8.50 -5.77
N GLN A 17 -6.71 -8.93 -6.89
CA GLN A 17 -7.76 -9.96 -6.88
C GLN A 17 -7.31 -11.24 -6.16
N HIS A 18 -6.05 -11.65 -6.35
CA HIS A 18 -5.48 -12.79 -5.64
C HIS A 18 -5.42 -12.54 -4.13
N PHE A 19 -4.84 -11.42 -3.68
CA PHE A 19 -4.69 -11.13 -2.25
C PHE A 19 -5.99 -10.69 -1.55
N ASP A 20 -7.02 -10.28 -2.29
CA ASP A 20 -8.37 -10.15 -1.76
C ASP A 20 -8.98 -11.52 -1.46
N LYS A 21 -8.80 -12.48 -2.36
CA LYS A 21 -9.31 -13.85 -2.19
C LYS A 21 -8.49 -14.68 -1.19
N TYR A 22 -7.19 -14.44 -1.13
CA TYR A 22 -6.22 -15.12 -0.28
C TYR A 22 -5.41 -14.08 0.51
N PRO A 23 -5.99 -13.50 1.58
CA PRO A 23 -5.34 -12.44 2.36
C PRO A 23 -4.00 -12.85 2.95
N LEU A 24 -3.10 -11.88 3.06
CA LEU A 24 -1.84 -12.08 3.78
C LEU A 24 -2.12 -12.14 5.29
N ILE A 25 -1.37 -12.98 5.99
CA ILE A 25 -1.56 -13.20 7.44
C ILE A 25 -0.67 -12.26 8.28
N SER A 26 0.46 -11.83 7.72
CA SER A 26 1.41 -10.96 8.42
C SER A 26 0.97 -9.50 8.44
N GLN A 27 1.73 -8.64 9.13
CA GLN A 27 1.55 -7.17 9.07
C GLN A 27 1.63 -6.61 7.65
N LYS A 28 2.21 -7.35 6.69
CA LYS A 28 2.23 -6.99 5.27
C LYS A 28 0.83 -6.84 4.69
N GLN A 29 -0.19 -7.46 5.27
CA GLN A 29 -1.59 -7.21 4.89
C GLN A 29 -1.97 -5.74 5.06
N GLY A 30 -1.48 -5.07 6.11
CA GLY A 30 -1.67 -3.63 6.26
C GLY A 30 -1.02 -2.82 5.12
N ASP A 31 0.21 -3.17 4.70
CA ASP A 31 0.85 -2.53 3.55
C ASP A 31 0.09 -2.82 2.24
N TYR A 32 -0.45 -4.02 2.08
CA TYR A 32 -1.27 -4.40 0.93
C TYR A 32 -2.54 -3.56 0.84
N LEU A 33 -3.30 -3.42 1.94
CA LEU A 33 -4.53 -2.62 1.96
C LEU A 33 -4.25 -1.15 1.63
N LEU A 34 -3.18 -0.58 2.19
CA LEU A 34 -2.73 0.76 1.84
C LEU A 34 -2.36 0.87 0.36
N PHE A 35 -1.65 -0.13 -0.19
CA PHE A 35 -1.29 -0.13 -1.61
C PHE A 35 -2.52 -0.21 -2.52
N LYS A 36 -3.50 -1.03 -2.15
CA LYS A 36 -4.76 -1.16 -2.88
C LYS A 36 -5.52 0.18 -2.91
N ASN A 37 -5.61 0.90 -1.80
CA ASN A 37 -6.24 2.23 -1.73
C ASN A 37 -5.59 3.25 -2.68
N VAL A 38 -4.28 3.17 -2.91
CA VAL A 38 -3.58 4.04 -3.87
C VAL A 38 -4.01 3.76 -5.31
N LEU A 39 -4.34 2.51 -5.64
CA LEU A 39 -4.78 2.17 -6.99
C LEU A 39 -6.12 2.83 -7.32
N ASP A 40 -7.04 2.94 -6.36
CA ASP A 40 -8.31 3.65 -6.55
C ASP A 40 -8.08 5.14 -6.90
N LEU A 41 -7.13 5.80 -6.23
CA LEU A 41 -6.70 7.17 -6.56
C LEU A 41 -6.07 7.28 -7.96
N ILE A 42 -5.41 6.22 -8.42
CA ILE A 42 -4.83 6.15 -9.76
C ILE A 42 -5.93 5.99 -10.81
N GLU A 43 -6.88 5.09 -10.58
CA GLU A 43 -8.00 4.80 -11.49
C GLU A 43 -8.94 6.00 -11.65
N ASN A 44 -9.20 6.73 -10.55
CA ASN A 44 -9.97 7.97 -10.57
C ASN A 44 -9.18 9.17 -11.12
N LYS A 45 -7.92 8.97 -11.55
CA LYS A 45 -6.99 10.02 -12.01
C LYS A 45 -6.71 11.13 -10.98
N GLU A 46 -7.06 10.94 -9.71
CA GLU A 46 -6.81 11.92 -8.64
C GLU A 46 -5.32 12.21 -8.47
N HIS A 47 -4.46 11.21 -8.68
CA HIS A 47 -3.00 11.32 -8.64
C HIS A 47 -2.40 12.40 -9.55
N LEU A 48 -3.14 12.88 -10.55
CA LEU A 48 -2.72 13.98 -11.44
C LEU A 48 -2.86 15.36 -10.80
N THR A 49 -3.52 15.45 -9.66
CA THR A 49 -3.71 16.70 -8.90
C THR A 49 -2.76 16.75 -7.70
N MET A 50 -2.43 17.97 -7.25
CA MET A 50 -1.62 18.14 -6.04
C MET A 50 -2.30 17.54 -4.81
N GLU A 51 -3.63 17.65 -4.72
CA GLU A 51 -4.39 17.05 -3.61
C GLU A 51 -4.27 15.52 -3.63
N GLY A 52 -4.50 14.88 -4.77
CA GLY A 52 -4.36 13.43 -4.89
C GLY A 52 -2.93 12.95 -4.67
N LEU A 53 -1.92 13.69 -5.13
CA LEU A 53 -0.52 13.39 -4.81
C LEU A 53 -0.27 13.44 -3.29
N ARG A 54 -0.80 14.46 -2.59
CA ARG A 54 -0.69 14.55 -1.11
C ARG A 54 -1.40 13.38 -0.42
N LYS A 55 -2.56 12.92 -0.92
CA LYS A 55 -3.23 11.69 -0.42
C LYS A 55 -2.32 10.47 -0.59
N ILE A 56 -1.70 10.29 -1.75
CA ILE A 56 -0.76 9.18 -2.00
C ILE A 56 0.45 9.27 -1.07
N LEU A 57 1.00 10.46 -0.83
CA LEU A 57 2.12 10.65 0.09
C LEU A 57 1.73 10.33 1.54
N ALA A 58 0.52 10.70 1.97
CA ALA A 58 0.00 10.33 3.29
C ALA A 58 -0.10 8.80 3.45
N VAL A 59 -0.53 8.10 2.41
CA VAL A 59 -0.54 6.63 2.39
C VAL A 59 0.89 6.07 2.42
N LYS A 60 1.77 6.58 1.54
CA LYS A 60 3.18 6.15 1.44
C LYS A 60 3.95 6.35 2.75
N ALA A 61 3.60 7.37 3.54
CA ALA A 61 4.19 7.63 4.84
C ALA A 61 3.96 6.51 5.86
N SER A 62 2.86 5.77 5.72
CA SER A 62 2.49 4.65 6.61
C SER A 62 2.89 3.27 6.08
N MET A 63 3.46 3.22 4.87
CA MET A 63 3.88 1.98 4.21
C MET A 63 5.39 1.73 4.32
N ASN A 64 5.77 0.48 4.60
CA ASN A 64 7.17 0.04 4.67
C ASN A 64 8.02 1.00 5.53
N ASN A 65 9.02 1.66 4.93
CA ASN A 65 9.94 2.59 5.60
C ASN A 65 9.46 4.06 5.59
N GLY A 66 8.20 4.34 5.22
CA GLY A 66 7.67 5.70 5.16
C GLY A 66 8.27 6.57 4.06
N LEU A 67 8.21 7.90 4.24
CA LEU A 67 8.76 8.88 3.28
C LEU A 67 10.28 9.00 3.41
N SER A 68 10.97 9.19 2.28
CA SER A 68 12.38 9.58 2.28
C SER A 68 12.57 11.01 2.76
N ASP A 69 13.78 11.37 3.20
CA ASP A 69 14.05 12.71 3.72
C ASP A 69 13.85 13.80 2.66
N VAL A 70 14.19 13.50 1.40
CA VAL A 70 13.91 14.37 0.26
C VAL A 70 12.41 14.66 0.13
N LEU A 71 11.55 13.64 0.29
CA LEU A 71 10.10 13.81 0.23
C LEU A 71 9.54 14.56 1.45
N LYS A 72 10.10 14.35 2.65
CA LYS A 72 9.71 15.10 3.85
C LYS A 72 9.99 16.59 3.71
N VAL A 73 11.13 16.94 3.11
CA VAL A 73 11.51 18.34 2.84
C VAL A 73 10.64 18.95 1.73
N ALA A 74 10.42 18.22 0.64
CA ALA A 74 9.64 18.71 -0.50
C ALA A 74 8.14 18.85 -0.19
N PHE A 75 7.61 17.99 0.69
CA PHE A 75 6.19 17.97 1.07
C PHE A 75 6.04 18.05 2.58
N PRO A 76 6.24 19.25 3.18
CA PRO A 76 6.01 19.43 4.60
C PRO A 76 4.53 19.28 4.96
N GLY A 77 4.27 18.86 6.20
CA GLY A 77 2.91 18.73 6.74
C GLY A 77 2.10 17.56 6.18
N ILE A 78 2.74 16.54 5.60
CA ILE A 78 2.06 15.28 5.29
C ILE A 78 1.76 14.54 6.61
N VAL A 79 0.48 14.33 6.88
CA VAL A 79 0.02 13.53 8.01
C VAL A 79 -0.14 12.07 7.53
N PRO A 80 0.59 11.10 8.11
CA PRO A 80 0.46 9.70 7.73
C PRO A 80 -0.94 9.17 8.00
N VAL A 81 -1.46 8.32 7.11
CA VAL A 81 -2.74 7.64 7.35
C VAL A 81 -2.63 6.66 8.51
N ASN A 82 -3.71 6.46 9.26
CA ASN A 82 -3.73 5.42 10.29
C ASN A 82 -3.56 4.04 9.63
N ARG A 83 -2.73 3.19 10.22
CA ARG A 83 -2.48 1.83 9.75
C ARG A 83 -2.96 0.86 10.83
N ASP A 84 -3.94 0.05 10.47
CA ASP A 84 -4.42 -0.99 11.37
C ASP A 84 -3.34 -2.05 11.59
N LYS A 85 -3.19 -2.45 12.85
CA LYS A 85 -2.36 -3.60 13.21
C LYS A 85 -3.16 -4.86 12.94
N ILE A 86 -2.60 -5.74 12.12
CA ILE A 86 -3.25 -6.99 11.75
C ILE A 86 -3.05 -7.97 12.91
N PRO A 87 -4.10 -8.38 13.65
CA PRO A 87 -3.93 -9.35 14.72
C PRO A 87 -3.49 -10.68 14.12
N ILE A 88 -2.39 -11.24 14.65
CA ILE A 88 -1.93 -12.56 14.22
C ILE A 88 -2.87 -13.58 14.84
N SER A 89 -3.77 -14.15 14.03
CA SER A 89 -4.59 -15.27 14.47
C SER A 89 -3.76 -16.54 14.45
N VAL A 90 -3.45 -17.09 15.62
CA VAL A 90 -2.70 -18.35 15.75
C VAL A 90 -3.48 -19.52 15.14
N SER A 91 -4.81 -19.43 15.02
CA SER A 91 -5.67 -20.46 14.42
C SER A 91 -5.59 -20.55 12.90
N SER A 92 -5.06 -19.52 12.21
CA SER A 92 -4.83 -19.56 10.76
C SER A 92 -3.51 -20.22 10.36
N ILE A 93 -2.68 -20.57 11.33
CA ILE A 93 -1.48 -21.39 11.13
C ILE A 93 -1.86 -22.82 11.48
N ASN A 94 -2.60 -23.50 10.59
CA ASN A 94 -2.77 -24.95 10.71
C ASN A 94 -1.61 -25.62 9.94
N PRO A 95 -0.63 -26.24 10.63
CA PRO A 95 0.46 -26.95 9.97
C PRO A 95 0.07 -28.35 9.46
N TYR A 96 -1.21 -28.74 9.58
CA TYR A 96 -1.75 -30.05 9.20
C TYR A 96 -2.88 -29.94 8.18
#